data_AF-A0A7Y7WQ35-F1
#
_entry.id   AF-A0A7Y7WQ35-F1
#
_cell.length_a   1.000
_cell.length_b   1.000
_cell.length_c   1.000
_cell.angle_alpha   90.00
_cell.angle_beta   90.00
_cell.angle_gamma   90.00
#
_symmetry.space_group_name_H-M   'P 1'
#
loop_
_entity.id
_entity.type
_entity.pdbx_description
1 polymer ?
#
loop_
_entity_poly.entity_id
_entity_poly.type
_entity_poly.pdbx_seq_one_letter_code
_entity_poly.pdbx_strand_id
1 'polypeptide(L)'
;MRPSFVLAMALGSLLLAGCASAPNDPTLTLQTSKTPAQYADCVVPKLQHSALNPTVSQTQRSYRIVVTSKVSADNVLEAHKAGTGGKVFVYERHLLASNFLPSSFERAAQDCI
;
A
#
# COMPACT_ATOMS: atom_id res chain seq x y z
N MET A 1 -28.15 -17.10 36.23
CA MET A 1 -26.93 -16.61 35.52
C MET A 1 -26.72 -15.16 35.94
N ARG A 2 -25.56 -14.84 36.53
CA ARG A 2 -25.33 -13.55 37.20
C ARG A 2 -25.10 -12.43 36.15
N PRO A 3 -25.80 -11.28 36.24
CA PRO A 3 -25.70 -10.20 35.25
C PRO A 3 -24.28 -9.64 35.08
N SER A 4 -23.44 -9.78 36.12
CA SER A 4 -22.03 -9.41 36.13
C SER A 4 -21.19 -10.16 35.08
N PHE A 5 -21.55 -11.41 34.77
CA PHE A 5 -20.83 -12.23 33.78
C PHE A 5 -21.12 -11.79 32.34
N VAL A 6 -22.35 -11.34 32.09
CA VAL A 6 -22.78 -10.83 30.77
C VAL A 6 -22.08 -9.50 30.47
N LEU A 7 -21.96 -8.62 31.48
CA LEU A 7 -21.28 -7.33 31.32
C LEU A 7 -19.78 -7.49 31.07
N ALA A 8 -19.13 -8.44 31.76
CA ALA A 8 -17.71 -8.73 31.58
C ALA A 8 -17.40 -9.29 30.18
N MET A 9 -18.25 -10.18 29.66
CA MET A 9 -18.11 -10.67 28.28
C MET A 9 -18.34 -9.55 27.26
N ALA A 10 -19.36 -8.71 27.45
CA ALA A 10 -19.65 -7.61 26.53
C ALA A 10 -18.51 -6.59 26.44
N LEU A 11 -17.91 -6.20 27.58
CA LEU A 11 -16.73 -5.32 27.58
C LEU A 11 -15.51 -5.98 26.94
N GLY A 12 -15.28 -7.27 27.21
CA GLY A 12 -14.20 -8.03 26.59
C GLY A 12 -14.34 -8.05 25.06
N SER A 13 -15.54 -8.32 24.54
CA SER A 13 -15.80 -8.33 23.11
C SER A 13 -15.57 -6.97 22.44
N LEU A 14 -15.91 -5.86 23.11
CA LEU A 14 -15.66 -4.51 22.57
C LEU A 14 -14.17 -4.19 22.47
N LEU A 15 -13.37 -4.58 23.47
CA LEU A 15 -11.92 -4.34 23.48
C LEU A 15 -11.20 -5.14 22.39
N LEU A 16 -11.67 -6.35 22.08
CA LEU A 16 -11.08 -7.20 21.04
C LEU A 16 -11.44 -6.72 19.62
N ALA A 17 -12.59 -6.05 19.43
CA ALA A 17 -12.99 -5.53 18.12
C ALA A 17 -12.01 -4.47 17.57
N GLY A 18 -11.33 -3.71 18.44
CA GLY A 18 -10.37 -2.69 18.04
C GLY A 18 -9.12 -3.25 17.33
N CYS A 19 -8.73 -4.50 17.60
CA CYS A 19 -7.54 -5.10 16.97
C CYS A 19 -7.79 -5.68 15.58
N ALA A 20 -9.06 -5.91 15.20
CA ALA A 20 -9.41 -6.52 13.90
C ALA A 20 -9.64 -5.49 12.79
N SER A 21 -9.85 -4.21 13.16
CA SER A 21 -10.18 -3.15 12.22
C SER A 21 -8.95 -2.30 11.85
N ALA A 22 -7.97 -2.92 11.20
CA ALA A 22 -7.00 -2.17 10.41
C ALA A 22 -7.47 -2.16 8.96
N PRO A 23 -8.03 -1.05 8.45
CA PRO A 23 -8.38 -0.95 7.05
C PRO A 23 -7.11 -1.18 6.21
N ASN A 24 -7.18 -2.13 5.28
CA ASN A 24 -6.09 -2.40 4.35
C ASN A 24 -6.32 -1.62 3.04
N ASP A 25 -6.81 -0.40 3.19
CA ASP A 25 -7.09 0.50 2.09
C ASP A 25 -5.77 1.01 1.50
N PRO A 26 -5.72 1.19 0.17
CA PRO A 26 -4.56 1.78 -0.48
C PRO A 26 -4.42 3.24 -0.04
N THR A 27 -3.19 3.65 0.27
CA THR A 27 -2.83 5.04 0.58
C THR A 27 -3.14 5.95 -0.60
N LEU A 28 -2.89 5.48 -1.82
CA LEU A 28 -3.17 6.21 -3.05
C LEU A 28 -3.63 5.25 -4.15
N THR A 29 -4.69 5.63 -4.85
CA THR A 29 -5.18 4.91 -6.03
C THR A 29 -5.05 5.79 -7.26
N LEU A 30 -4.41 5.27 -8.29
CA LEU A 30 -4.06 5.99 -9.50
C LEU A 30 -4.57 5.23 -10.73
N GLN A 31 -4.83 5.97 -11.81
CA GLN A 31 -5.17 5.40 -13.11
C GLN A 31 -4.15 5.87 -14.13
N THR A 32 -3.66 4.95 -14.97
CA THR A 32 -2.69 5.22 -16.03
C THR A 32 -3.20 4.67 -17.35
N SER A 33 -2.87 5.34 -18.45
CA SER A 33 -3.08 4.80 -19.79
C SER A 33 -2.02 3.75 -20.19
N LYS A 34 -0.96 3.59 -19.38
CA LYS A 34 0.12 2.63 -19.63
C LYS A 34 -0.31 1.23 -19.22
N THR A 35 0.27 0.22 -19.88
CA THR A 35 0.14 -1.16 -19.41
C THR A 35 0.88 -1.36 -18.09
N PRO A 36 0.49 -2.33 -17.24
CA PRO A 36 1.18 -2.59 -15.97
C PRO A 36 2.70 -2.82 -16.11
N ALA A 37 3.13 -3.45 -17.21
CA ALA A 37 4.54 -3.64 -17.53
C ALA A 37 5.26 -2.32 -17.79
N GLN A 38 4.73 -1.50 -18.72
CA GLN A 38 5.28 -0.17 -19.03
C GLN A 38 5.31 0.76 -17.81
N TYR A 39 4.30 0.64 -16.94
CA TYR A 39 4.28 1.41 -15.70
C TYR A 39 5.39 0.96 -14.74
N ALA A 40 5.59 -0.35 -14.57
CA ALA A 40 6.68 -0.89 -13.76
C ALA A 40 8.06 -0.48 -14.31
N ASP A 41 8.24 -0.52 -15.63
CA ASP A 41 9.47 -0.10 -16.30
C ASP A 41 9.83 1.38 -16.04
N CYS A 42 8.82 2.24 -15.83
CA CYS A 42 9.02 3.64 -15.47
C CYS A 42 9.34 3.82 -13.97
N VAL A 43 8.61 3.13 -13.09
CA VAL A 43 8.70 3.35 -11.64
C VAL A 43 9.96 2.75 -11.04
N VAL A 44 10.32 1.52 -11.42
CA VAL A 44 11.47 0.80 -10.86
C VAL A 44 12.78 1.63 -10.89
N PRO A 45 13.19 2.24 -12.01
CA PRO A 45 14.42 3.04 -12.03
C PRO A 45 14.33 4.32 -11.18
N LYS A 46 13.15 4.96 -11.07
CA LYS A 46 12.96 6.13 -10.18
C LYS A 46 13.10 5.76 -8.70
N LEU A 47 12.60 4.58 -8.32
CA LEU A 47 12.76 4.07 -6.95
C LEU A 47 14.23 3.77 -6.64
N GLN A 48 14.94 3.12 -7.57
CA GLN A 48 16.38 2.87 -7.43
C GLN A 48 17.19 4.17 -7.33
N HIS A 49 16.85 5.19 -8.12
CA HIS A 49 17.47 6.52 -8.04
C HIS A 49 17.27 7.19 -6.67
N SER A 50 16.17 6.88 -5.98
CA SER A 50 15.88 7.36 -4.63
C SER A 50 16.55 6.52 -3.52
N ALA A 51 17.55 5.70 -3.88
CA ALA A 51 18.25 4.76 -3.00
C ALA A 51 17.33 3.72 -2.31
N LEU A 52 16.19 3.41 -2.94
CA LEU A 52 15.29 2.34 -2.51
C LEU A 52 15.68 1.03 -3.20
N ASN A 53 15.40 -0.10 -2.55
CA ASN A 53 15.66 -1.44 -3.10
C ASN A 53 14.33 -2.11 -3.48
N PRO A 54 13.77 -1.82 -4.68
CA PRO A 54 12.51 -2.43 -5.11
C PRO A 54 12.72 -3.88 -5.55
N THR A 55 11.90 -4.78 -5.02
CA THR A 55 11.73 -6.15 -5.52
C THR A 55 10.48 -6.22 -6.39
N VAL A 56 10.61 -6.70 -7.62
CA VAL A 56 9.50 -6.82 -8.56
C VAL A 56 9.01 -8.25 -8.61
N SER A 57 7.71 -8.45 -8.44
CA SER A 57 7.01 -9.71 -8.64
C SER A 57 5.95 -9.51 -9.71
N GLN A 58 6.06 -10.28 -10.79
CA GLN A 58 5.10 -10.24 -11.88
C GLN A 58 4.12 -11.40 -11.75
N THR A 59 2.83 -11.09 -11.86
CA THR A 59 1.77 -12.08 -12.04
C THR A 59 1.19 -11.97 -13.46
N GLN A 60 0.27 -12.87 -13.81
CA GLN A 60 -0.35 -12.91 -15.13
C GLN A 60 -1.21 -11.66 -15.44
N ARG A 61 -1.65 -10.90 -14.41
CA ARG A 61 -2.52 -9.72 -14.56
C ARG A 61 -2.07 -8.48 -13.80
N SER A 62 -1.04 -8.58 -12.97
CA SER A 62 -0.56 -7.47 -12.15
C SER A 62 0.97 -7.48 -12.01
N TYR A 63 1.52 -6.30 -11.77
CA TYR A 63 2.90 -6.09 -11.35
C TYR A 63 2.89 -5.60 -9.91
N ARG A 64 3.62 -6.29 -9.04
CA ARG A 64 3.78 -5.95 -7.63
C ARG A 64 5.22 -5.53 -7.37
N ILE A 65 5.41 -4.32 -6.88
CA ILE A 65 6.72 -3.77 -6.53
C ILE A 65 6.72 -3.59 -5.02
N VAL A 66 7.68 -4.22 -4.33
CA VAL A 66 7.82 -4.16 -2.88
C VAL A 66 9.14 -3.47 -2.53
N VAL A 67 9.08 -2.42 -1.74
CA VAL A 67 10.26 -1.73 -1.21
C VAL A 67 10.34 -2.00 0.29
N THR A 68 11.40 -2.69 0.69
CA THR A 68 11.63 -3.03 2.10
C THR A 68 11.94 -1.77 2.90
N SER A 69 11.21 -1.56 4.00
CA SER A 69 11.47 -0.46 4.92
C SER A 69 12.25 -0.96 6.14
N LYS A 70 13.20 -0.15 6.64
CA LYS A 70 13.98 -0.47 7.85
C LYS A 70 13.30 -0.01 9.15
N VAL A 71 12.37 0.92 9.04
CA VAL A 71 11.78 1.65 10.18
C VAL A 71 10.27 1.46 10.30
N SER A 72 9.62 1.01 9.22
CA SER A 72 8.19 0.78 9.13
C SER A 72 7.91 -0.52 8.38
N ALA A 73 6.64 -0.85 8.17
CA ALA A 73 6.26 -1.93 7.25
C ALA A 73 6.63 -1.57 5.80
N ASP A 74 6.78 -2.61 4.98
CA ASP A 74 7.17 -2.48 3.58
C ASP A 74 6.14 -1.68 2.77
N ASN A 75 6.66 -0.86 1.86
CA ASN A 75 5.84 -0.13 0.90
C ASN A 75 5.58 -1.02 -0.31
N VAL A 76 4.32 -1.11 -0.73
CA VAL A 76 3.90 -1.97 -1.83
C VAL A 76 3.20 -1.13 -2.88
N LEU A 77 3.56 -1.33 -4.14
CA LEU A 77 2.84 -0.79 -5.29
C LEU A 77 2.32 -1.95 -6.12
N GLU A 78 1.05 -1.90 -6.49
CA GLU A 78 0.42 -2.87 -7.35
C GLU A 78 -0.19 -2.22 -8.57
N ALA A 79 0.33 -2.54 -9.75
CA ALA A 79 -0.25 -2.13 -11.02
C ALA A 79 -1.06 -3.28 -11.61
N HIS A 80 -2.36 -3.08 -11.75
CA HIS A 80 -3.31 -4.06 -12.30
C HIS A 80 -3.76 -3.64 -13.69
N LYS A 81 -3.97 -4.59 -14.59
CA LYS A 81 -4.55 -4.31 -15.91
C LYS A 81 -6.00 -3.84 -15.77
N ALA A 82 -6.35 -2.70 -16.37
CA ALA A 82 -7.70 -2.15 -16.32
C ALA A 82 -8.10 -1.56 -17.69
N GLY A 83 -9.04 -2.19 -18.39
CA GLY A 83 -9.56 -1.72 -19.67
C GLY A 83 -8.46 -1.42 -20.70
N THR A 84 -8.37 -0.15 -21.12
CA THR A 84 -7.38 0.38 -22.08
C THR A 84 -6.03 0.76 -21.46
N GLY A 85 -5.83 0.56 -20.15
CA GLY A 85 -4.60 0.91 -19.43
C GLY A 85 -4.41 0.09 -18.16
N GLY A 86 -4.09 0.78 -17.07
CA GLY A 86 -3.79 0.17 -15.77
C GLY A 86 -4.39 0.97 -14.61
N LYS A 87 -4.68 0.25 -13.51
CA LYS A 87 -5.04 0.83 -12.22
C LYS A 87 -3.94 0.50 -11.23
N VAL A 88 -3.42 1.52 -10.56
CA VAL A 88 -2.28 1.39 -9.64
C VAL A 88 -2.76 1.65 -8.22
N PHE A 89 -2.41 0.76 -7.31
CA PHE A 89 -2.68 0.88 -5.88
C PHE A 89 -1.34 1.00 -5.15
N VAL A 90 -1.22 2.04 -4.34
CA VAL A 90 -0.02 2.34 -3.56
C VAL A 90 -0.38 2.12 -2.09
N TYR A 91 0.35 1.24 -1.44
CA TYR A 91 0.27 0.93 -0.03
C TYR A 91 1.57 1.44 0.61
N GLU A 92 1.53 2.67 1.10
CA GLU A 92 2.63 3.28 1.81
C GLU A 92 2.27 3.51 3.28
N ARG A 93 3.19 3.15 4.17
CA ARG A 93 3.05 3.38 5.61
C ARG A 93 3.90 4.56 6.01
N HIS A 94 3.29 5.76 5.98
CA HIS A 94 3.94 6.96 6.47
C HIS A 94 4.18 6.88 7.98
N LEU A 95 5.36 7.32 8.40
CA LEU A 95 5.61 7.65 9.80
C LEU A 95 4.78 8.90 10.15
N LEU A 96 4.30 9.01 11.39
CA LEU A 96 3.38 10.08 11.81
C LEU A 96 3.86 11.52 11.46
N ALA A 97 5.19 11.73 11.39
CA ALA A 97 5.80 13.01 11.03
C ALA A 97 5.89 13.29 9.51
N SER A 98 5.66 12.28 8.66
CA SER A 98 5.90 12.35 7.21
C SER A 98 4.65 12.61 6.37
N ASN A 99 3.48 12.84 6.99
CA ASN A 99 2.21 13.02 6.27
C ASN A 99 2.07 14.38 5.56
N PHE A 100 2.99 15.32 5.76
CA PHE A 100 2.89 16.67 5.20
C PHE A 100 3.48 16.81 3.79
N LEU A 101 4.30 15.86 3.34
CA LEU A 101 4.97 15.89 2.04
C LEU A 101 4.89 14.52 1.38
N PRO A 102 4.66 14.46 0.04
CA PRO A 102 4.74 13.21 -0.70
C PRO A 102 6.11 12.55 -0.49
N SER A 103 6.11 11.24 -0.28
CA SER A 103 7.35 10.47 -0.18
C SER A 103 8.04 10.38 -1.56
N SER A 104 9.30 9.94 -1.60
CA SER A 104 9.95 9.60 -2.88
C SER A 104 9.24 8.44 -3.60
N PHE A 105 8.59 7.55 -2.84
CA PHE A 105 7.83 6.42 -3.35
C PHE A 105 6.53 6.89 -4.05
N GLU A 106 5.76 7.74 -3.39
CA GLU A 106 4.55 8.33 -3.93
C GLU A 106 4.83 9.22 -5.15
N ARG A 107 5.88 10.07 -5.08
CA ARG A 107 6.29 10.89 -6.24
C ARG A 107 6.68 10.03 -7.44
N ALA A 108 7.46 8.97 -7.22
CA ALA A 108 7.83 8.06 -8.30
C ALA A 108 6.60 7.40 -8.95
N ALA A 109 5.57 7.09 -8.16
CA ALA A 109 4.32 6.54 -8.65
C ALA A 109 3.52 7.57 -9.48
N GLN A 110 3.45 8.83 -9.02
CA GLN A 110 2.72 9.91 -9.68
C GLN A 110 3.40 10.38 -10.99
N ASP A 111 4.73 10.42 -11.02
CA ASP A 111 5.50 10.82 -12.21
C ASP A 111 5.32 9.86 -13.40
N CYS A 112 4.93 8.62 -13.12
CA CYS A 112 4.85 7.55 -14.11
C CYS A 112 3.44 7.27 -14.62
N ILE A 113 2.44 8.10 -14.28
CA ILE A 113 1.07 8.00 -14.80
C ILE A 113 1.03 8.13 -16.31
#